data_AF-A0A7K7ZF94-F1
#
_entry.id   AF-A0A7K7ZF94-F1
#
_cell.length_a   1.000
_cell.length_b   1.000
_cell.length_c   1.000
_cell.angle_alpha   90.00
_cell.angle_beta   90.00
_cell.angle_gamma   90.00
#
_symmetry.space_group_name_H-M   'P 1'
#
loop_
_entity.id
_entity.type
_entity.pdbx_description
1 polymer ?
#
loop_
_entity_poly.entity_id
_entity_poly.type
_entity_poly.pdbx_seq_one_letter_code
_entity_poly.pdbx_strand_id
1 'polypeptide(L)' 'GSLLCSVMDFYPVQVQLRWFRGQQELLGHVVATVVVLNGDWTHQLLVLLETPLPRQGVTSTFQVEHIILEHPM' A
#
# COMPACT_ATOMS: atom_id res chain seq x y z
N GLY A 1 1.66 -16.36 -0.35
CA GLY A 1 2.78 -15.57 -0.86
C GLY A 1 2.81 -14.26 -0.13
N SER A 2 3.93 -13.55 -0.11
CA SER A 2 4.03 -12.25 0.55
C SER A 2 4.35 -11.19 -0.48
N LEU A 3 3.73 -10.02 -0.33
CA LEU A 3 4.00 -8.85 -1.15
C LEU A 3 4.47 -7.71 -0.25
N LEU A 4 5.58 -7.09 -0.61
CA LEU A 4 6.04 -5.86 0.01
C LEU A 4 5.60 -4.69 -0.88
N CYS A 5 4.87 -3.74 -0.29
CA CYS A 5 4.58 -2.47 -0.94
C CYS A 5 5.31 -1.34 -0.22
N SER A 6 5.84 -0.40 -0.99
CA SER A 6 6.55 0.78 -0.49
C SER A 6 5.94 2.05 -1.07
N VAL A 7 5.57 2.98 -0.20
CA VAL A 7 5.20 4.35 -0.55
C VAL A 7 6.29 5.26 0.00
N MET A 8 6.84 6.14 -0.84
CA MET A 8 8.01 6.94 -0.49
C MET A 8 7.69 8.43 -0.63
N ASP A 9 8.46 9.26 0.08
CA ASP A 9 8.55 10.70 -0.09
C ASP A 9 7.19 11.44 -0.06
N PHE A 10 6.30 11.04 0.86
CA PHE A 10 4.96 11.61 0.99
C PHE A 10 4.76 12.36 2.32
N TYR A 11 3.90 13.38 2.32
CA TYR A 11 3.53 14.15 3.50
C TYR A 11 2.12 14.75 3.32
N PRO A 12 1.25 14.79 4.35
CA PRO A 12 1.43 14.24 5.70
C PRO A 12 1.32 12.71 5.74
N VAL A 13 1.58 12.12 6.91
CA VAL A 13 1.60 10.66 7.12
C VAL A 13 0.23 9.98 6.92
N GLN A 14 -0.88 10.71 7.05
CA GLN A 14 -2.21 10.14 6.88
C GLN A 14 -2.45 9.65 5.45
N VAL A 15 -2.45 8.34 5.29
CA VAL A 15 -2.83 7.62 4.07
C VAL A 15 -3.78 6.49 4.40
N GLN A 16 -4.66 6.18 3.46
CA GLN A 16 -5.48 4.99 3.46
C GLN A 16 -4.98 4.05 2.37
N LEU A 17 -4.82 2.78 2.73
CA LEU A 17 -4.31 1.77 1.83
C LEU A 17 -5.41 0.81 1.47
N ARG A 18 -5.54 0.53 0.17
CA ARG A 18 -6.49 -0.45 -0.35
C ARG A 18 -5.78 -1.44 -1.24
N TRP A 19 -6.17 -2.70 -1.13
CA TRP A 19 -5.57 -3.78 -1.88
C TRP A 19 -6.62 -4.48 -2.72
N PHE A 20 -6.30 -4.70 -3.99
CA PHE A 20 -7.22 -5.31 -4.94
C PHE A 20 -6.59 -6.53 -5.58
N ARG A 21 -7.43 -7.51 -5.88
CA ARG A 21 -7.09 -8.63 -6.76
C ARG A 21 -8.10 -8.65 -7.89
N GLY A 22 -7.64 -8.31 -9.10
CA GLY A 22 -8.55 -7.94 -10.18
C GLY A 22 -9.38 -6.72 -9.77
N GLN A 23 -10.71 -6.87 -9.74
CA GLN A 23 -11.64 -5.83 -9.30
C GLN A 23 -12.13 -6.00 -7.85
N GLN A 24 -11.73 -7.08 -7.16
CA GLN A 24 -12.19 -7.33 -5.82
C GLN A 24 -11.24 -6.71 -4.79
N GLU A 25 -11.79 -5.81 -3.96
CA GLU A 25 -11.07 -5.32 -2.78
C GLU A 25 -10.86 -6.48 -1.81
N LEU A 26 -9.61 -6.65 -1.40
CA LEU A 26 -9.20 -7.61 -0.40
C LEU A 26 -8.98 -6.86 0.90
N LEU A 27 -9.66 -7.32 1.95
CA LEU A 27 -9.21 -7.10 3.32
C LEU A 27 -7.97 -7.99 3.53
N GLY A 28 -6.84 -7.52 3.01
CA GLY A 28 -5.56 -8.22 3.14
C GLY A 28 -5.15 -8.35 4.59
N HIS A 29 -4.50 -9.46 4.94
CA HIS A 29 -3.85 -9.58 6.24
C HIS A 29 -2.55 -8.77 6.19
N VAL A 30 -2.58 -7.57 6.75
CA VAL A 30 -1.38 -6.75 6.95
C VAL A 30 -0.54 -7.47 8.00
N VAL A 31 0.63 -7.94 7.58
CA VAL A 31 1.58 -8.62 8.46
C VAL A 31 2.38 -7.60 9.25
N ALA A 32 2.84 -6.55 8.58
CA ALA A 32 3.63 -5.50 9.19
C ALA A 32 3.44 -4.17 8.47
N THR A 33 3.53 -3.10 9.24
CA THR A 33 3.55 -1.72 8.74
C THR A 33 4.69 -0.98 9.40
N VAL A 34 5.56 -0.38 8.59
CA VAL A 34 6.70 0.41 9.04
C VAL A 34 6.56 1.80 8.47
N VAL A 35 6.63 2.82 9.34
CA VAL A 35 6.66 4.22 8.94
C VAL A 35 7.99 4.83 9.36
N VAL A 36 8.66 5.49 8.44
CA VAL A 36 9.94 6.18 8.68
C VAL A 36 9.77 7.65 8.33
N LEU A 37 10.23 8.55 9.21
CA LEU A 37 10.33 9.98 8.91
C LEU A 37 11.70 10.24 8.26
N ASN A 38 11.69 10.87 7.09
CA ASN A 38 12.88 11.31 6.38
C ASN A 38 13.44 12.59 6.99
N GLY A 39 14.70 12.90 6.68
CA GLY A 39 15.36 14.14 7.13
C GLY A 39 14.81 15.43 6.51
N ASP A 40 13.92 15.31 5.52
CA ASP A 40 13.30 16.41 4.78
C ASP A 40 11.81 16.60 5.09
N TRP A 41 11.33 16.02 6.20
CA TRP A 41 9.93 16.05 6.67
C TRP A 41 8.94 15.19 5.89
N THR A 42 9.39 14.43 4.88
CA THR A 42 8.55 13.43 4.21
C THR A 42 8.58 12.09 4.93
N HIS A 43 7.68 11.18 4.60
CA HIS A 43 7.57 9.85 5.18
C HIS A 43 7.80 8.75 4.16
N GLN A 44 8.26 7.61 4.65
CA GLN A 44 8.28 6.33 3.92
C GLN A 44 7.38 5.34 4.66
N LEU A 45 6.65 4.54 3.91
CA LEU A 45 5.72 3.54 4.40
C LEU A 45 5.99 2.21 3.71
N LEU A 46 6.40 1.21 4.49
CA LEU A 46 6.53 -0.17 4.03
C LEU A 46 5.40 -1.00 4.61
N VAL A 47 4.74 -1.78 3.75
CA VAL A 47 3.62 -2.64 4.11
C VAL A 47 3.88 -4.04 3.60
N LEU A 48 3.98 -4.98 4.53
CA LEU A 48 4.07 -6.40 4.20
C LEU A 48 2.67 -7.01 4.26
N LEU A 49 2.23 -7.55 3.14
CA LEU A 49 0.92 -8.19 2.97
C LEU A 49 1.09 -9.68 2.73
N GLU A 50 0.26 -10.47 3.41
CA GLU A 50 0.04 -11.86 3.03
C GLU A 50 -1.05 -11.93 1.97
N THR A 51 -0.70 -12.53 0.84
CA THR A 51 -1.59 -12.70 -0.30
C THR A 51 -1.73 -14.17 -0.67
N PRO A 52 -2.91 -14.60 -1.16
CA PRO A 52 -3.05 -15.94 -1.70
C PRO A 52 -2.13 -16.11 -2.91
N LEU A 53 -1.77 -17.35 -3.24
CA LEU A 53 -0.87 -17.65 -4.37
C LEU A 53 -1.30 -16.90 -5.66
N PRO A 54 -0.32 -16.35 -6.42
CA PRO A 54 -0.59 -15.72 -7.70
C PRO A 54 -1.38 -16.68 -8.59
N ARG A 55 -2.50 -16.21 -9.14
CA ARG A 55 -3.26 -16.96 -10.15
C ARG A 55 -2.91 -16.35 -11.49
N GLN A 56 -2.64 -17.17 -12.50
CA GLN A 56 -2.38 -16.68 -13.85
C GLN A 56 -3.54 -15.82 -14.34
N GLY A 57 -3.21 -14.68 -14.95
CA GLY A 57 -4.19 -13.76 -15.53
C GLY A 57 -4.88 -12.82 -14.53
N VAL A 58 -4.54 -12.86 -13.23
CA VAL A 58 -5.12 -11.96 -12.23
C VAL A 58 -4.04 -11.05 -11.66
N THR A 59 -4.13 -9.76 -11.96
CA THR A 59 -3.28 -8.71 -11.39
C THR A 59 -3.70 -8.39 -9.95
N SER A 60 -2.73 -7.96 -9.16
CA SER A 60 -2.99 -7.42 -7.83
C SER A 60 -2.51 -5.98 -7.78
N THR A 61 -3.32 -5.09 -7.21
CA THR A 61 -3.13 -3.65 -7.26
C THR A 61 -3.16 -3.09 -5.86
N PHE A 62 -2.16 -2.26 -5.53
CA PHE A 62 -2.12 -1.49 -4.30
C PHE A 62 -2.50 -0.06 -4.64
N GLN A 63 -3.51 0.45 -3.96
CA GLN A 63 -3.94 1.84 -4.09
C GLN A 63 -3.61 2.59 -2.82
N VAL A 64 -3.07 3.79 -3.02
CA VAL A 64 -2.74 4.72 -1.95
C VAL A 64 -3.66 5.92 -2.07
N GLU A 65 -4.55 6.06 -1.11
CA GLU A 65 -5.35 7.25 -0.93
C GLU A 65 -4.63 8.17 0.05
N HIS A 66 -4.08 9.25 -0.48
CA HIS A 66 -3.43 10.28 0.33
C HIS A 66 -4.37 11.44 0.53
N ILE A 67 -4.44 11.99 1.75
CA ILE A 67 -5.45 12.99 2.13
C ILE A 67 -5.40 14.27 1.27
N ILE A 68 -4.27 14.57 0.64
CA ILE A 68 -4.10 15.76 -0.21
C ILE A 68 -4.47 15.46 -1.68
N LEU A 69 -4.48 14.20 -2.08
CA LEU A 69 -4.75 13.79 -3.45
C LEU A 69 -6.26 13.64 -3.68
N GLU A 70 -6.84 14.50 -4.52
CA GLU A 70 -8.25 14.40 -4.96
C GLU A 70 -8.53 13.10 -5.73
N HIS A 71 -7.50 12.43 -6.27
CA HIS A 71 -7.61 11.14 -6.96
C HIS A 71 -6.51 10.17 -6.48
N PRO A 72 -6.84 8.89 -6.22
CA PRO A 72 -5.88 7.87 -5.76
C PRO A 72 -4.83 7.54 -6.84
N MET A 73 -3.61 7.21 -6.40
CA MET A 73 -2.53 6.72 -7.27
C MET A 73 -2.45 5.19 -7.29
#